data_AF-A0A7V8F6H2-F1
#
_entry.id   AF-A0A7V8F6H2-F1
#
_cell.length_a   1.000
_cell.length_b   1.000
_cell.length_c   1.000
_cell.angle_alpha   90.00
_cell.angle_beta   90.00
_cell.angle_gamma   90.00
#
_symmetry.space_group_name_H-M   'P 1'
#
loop_
_entity.id
_entity.type
_entity.pdbx_description
1 polymer ?
#
loop_
_entity_poly.entity_id
_entity_poly.type
_entity_poly.pdbx_seq_one_letter_code
_entity_poly.pdbx_strand_id
1 'polypeptide(L)'
;MHSRNTAFLRTSLIALGLFGTFAAHADDLNTPAKREIAMELVSSAENTSLDWRAQYAYIEDIKDGRGYTAGLVGFTSADDDMLALVTLYDTAEPGNVLSKYIPALTFLSKHNSGSHQGLDPTFKKDWITAAADPVFQAAQDQTLNEQYFNPALSQATTDGLGILGQFIYYDAYVMHGPGNGTHSFGGIRKAALANAKTPAQGGDETTYLNAFLDARRALMLKEPDHKDNVDRIDTEQRAFLKAGNLNLDTPLRWTVNEGDFSIP
;
A
#
# COMPACT_ATOMS: atom_id res chain seq x y z
N MET A 1 7.53 -26.46 68.94
CA MET A 1 8.52 -27.28 68.20
C MET A 1 7.84 -27.81 66.94
N HIS A 2 8.38 -27.44 65.77
CA HIS A 2 8.21 -28.07 64.45
C HIS A 2 6.77 -28.17 63.90
N SER A 3 6.32 -27.18 63.09
CA SER A 3 6.49 -27.12 61.63
C SER A 3 5.99 -28.36 60.89
N ARG A 4 4.97 -28.18 60.04
CA ARG A 4 4.94 -28.68 58.65
C ARG A 4 3.86 -27.96 57.85
N ASN A 5 4.30 -26.92 57.14
CA ASN A 5 3.60 -26.32 56.01
C ASN A 5 3.47 -27.35 54.88
N THR A 6 2.26 -27.63 54.42
CA THR A 6 2.00 -28.27 53.13
C THR A 6 1.83 -27.18 52.07
N ALA A 7 2.89 -26.96 51.29
CA ALA A 7 2.89 -26.07 50.15
C ALA A 7 2.07 -26.66 48.99
N PHE A 8 1.17 -25.84 48.44
CA PHE A 8 0.48 -26.10 47.18
C PHE A 8 1.50 -26.06 46.03
N LEU A 9 1.66 -27.19 45.31
CA LEU A 9 2.32 -27.19 44.01
C LEU A 9 1.38 -26.47 43.01
N ARG A 10 1.76 -25.26 42.59
CA ARG A 10 1.22 -24.63 41.39
C ARG A 10 2.03 -25.13 40.20
N THR A 11 1.39 -25.87 39.31
CA THR A 11 1.94 -26.26 38.02
C THR A 11 1.99 -25.03 37.13
N SER A 12 3.16 -24.43 36.95
CA SER A 12 3.38 -23.40 35.93
C SER A 12 3.52 -24.07 34.57
N LEU A 13 2.48 -23.96 33.74
CA LEU A 13 2.58 -24.26 32.31
C LEU A 13 3.35 -23.11 31.65
N ILE A 14 4.62 -23.36 31.30
CA ILE A 14 5.37 -22.48 30.40
C ILE A 14 4.81 -22.73 29.01
N ALA A 15 3.95 -21.82 28.54
CA ALA A 15 3.56 -21.76 27.14
C ALA A 15 4.78 -21.25 26.36
N LEU A 16 5.54 -22.18 25.77
CA LEU A 16 6.56 -21.87 24.79
C LEU A 16 5.82 -21.33 23.56
N GLY A 17 5.75 -20.01 23.43
CA GLY A 17 5.22 -19.36 22.24
C GLY A 17 6.02 -19.81 21.03
N LEU A 18 5.37 -20.56 20.14
CA LEU A 18 5.85 -20.70 18.78
C LEU A 18 5.83 -19.30 18.17
N PHE A 19 6.96 -18.63 18.15
CA PHE A 19 7.22 -17.60 17.14
C PHE A 19 7.24 -18.34 15.81
N GLY A 20 6.11 -18.31 15.11
CA GLY A 20 6.04 -18.71 13.72
C GLY A 20 6.98 -17.80 12.95
N THR A 21 8.16 -18.30 12.62
CA THR A 21 8.97 -17.75 11.53
C THR A 21 8.15 -17.96 10.27
N PHE A 22 7.50 -16.91 9.77
CA PHE A 22 7.02 -16.90 8.39
C PHE A 22 8.25 -17.14 7.53
N ALA A 23 8.37 -18.33 6.95
CA ALA A 23 9.36 -18.57 5.92
C ALA A 23 9.03 -17.60 4.78
N ALA A 24 9.91 -16.64 4.52
CA ALA A 24 9.84 -15.83 3.32
C ALA A 24 9.76 -16.81 2.15
N HIS A 25 8.65 -16.77 1.40
CA HIS A 25 8.60 -17.48 0.14
C HIS A 25 9.67 -16.85 -0.75
N ALA A 26 10.67 -17.65 -1.15
CA ALA A 26 11.83 -17.14 -1.89
C ALA A 26 11.47 -16.47 -3.23
N ASP A 27 10.22 -16.63 -3.69
CA ASP A 27 9.68 -16.12 -4.95
C ASP A 27 8.31 -15.44 -4.74
N ASP A 28 8.29 -14.32 -4.01
CA ASP A 28 7.12 -13.45 -3.90
C ASP A 28 7.44 -11.99 -4.30
N LEU A 29 6.42 -11.13 -4.30
CA LEU A 29 6.57 -9.70 -4.61
C LEU A 29 7.50 -8.96 -3.63
N ASN A 30 7.75 -9.53 -2.44
CA ASN A 30 8.59 -8.92 -1.41
C ASN A 30 10.09 -9.13 -1.66
N THR A 31 10.47 -10.00 -2.59
CA THR A 31 11.88 -10.11 -3.00
C THR A 31 12.39 -8.74 -3.51
N PRO A 32 13.66 -8.35 -3.25
CA PRO A 32 14.14 -7.02 -3.60
C PRO A 32 13.92 -6.63 -5.07
N ALA A 33 14.14 -7.57 -6.00
CA ALA A 33 13.96 -7.33 -7.42
C ALA A 33 12.48 -7.15 -7.80
N LYS A 34 11.57 -7.99 -7.29
CA LYS A 34 10.15 -7.89 -7.62
C LYS A 34 9.49 -6.68 -6.93
N ARG A 35 9.98 -6.33 -5.74
CA ARG A 35 9.58 -5.14 -5.02
C ARG A 35 9.98 -3.88 -5.78
N GLU A 36 11.21 -3.78 -6.27
CA GLU A 36 11.63 -2.65 -7.11
C GLU A 36 10.74 -2.52 -8.35
N ILE A 37 10.49 -3.62 -9.07
CA ILE A 37 9.57 -3.66 -10.21
C ILE A 37 8.16 -3.17 -9.82
N ALA A 38 7.62 -3.63 -8.69
CA ALA A 38 6.29 -3.22 -8.24
C ALA A 38 6.21 -1.70 -7.98
N MET A 39 7.25 -1.11 -7.40
CA MET A 39 7.32 0.33 -7.13
C MET A 39 7.43 1.13 -8.44
N GLU A 40 8.22 0.67 -9.40
CA GLU A 40 8.34 1.28 -10.73
C GLU A 40 7.01 1.23 -11.51
N LEU A 41 6.30 0.09 -11.47
CA LEU A 41 4.98 -0.06 -12.10
C LEU A 41 3.96 0.91 -11.51
N VAL A 42 3.83 0.95 -10.17
CA VAL A 42 2.94 1.91 -9.49
C VAL A 42 3.30 3.35 -9.85
N SER A 43 4.58 3.72 -9.78
CA SER A 43 5.00 5.10 -10.09
C SER A 43 4.76 5.48 -11.55
N SER A 44 4.81 4.52 -12.49
CA SER A 44 4.45 4.79 -13.88
C SER A 44 2.99 5.20 -14.01
N ALA A 45 2.08 4.56 -13.26
CA ALA A 45 0.66 4.87 -13.25
C ALA A 45 0.30 6.13 -12.45
N GLU A 46 0.99 6.39 -11.34
CA GLU A 46 0.74 7.56 -10.48
C GLU A 46 1.44 8.83 -10.96
N ASN A 47 2.61 8.70 -11.60
CA ASN A 47 3.53 9.82 -11.86
C ASN A 47 4.12 9.83 -13.27
N THR A 48 3.76 8.90 -14.14
CA THR A 48 4.32 8.78 -15.51
C THR A 48 5.86 8.72 -15.49
N SER A 49 6.42 8.02 -14.51
CA SER A 49 7.87 7.89 -14.30
C SER A 49 8.20 6.54 -13.65
N LEU A 50 9.38 5.99 -13.92
CA LEU A 50 9.91 4.83 -13.16
C LEU A 50 10.72 5.26 -11.93
N ASP A 51 11.09 6.54 -11.84
CA ASP A 51 11.82 7.09 -10.68
C ASP A 51 10.86 7.33 -9.50
N TRP A 52 10.44 6.23 -8.88
CA TRP A 52 9.52 6.26 -7.74
C TRP A 52 10.13 6.94 -6.51
N ARG A 53 11.46 6.96 -6.38
CA ARG A 53 12.15 7.62 -5.26
C ARG A 53 12.06 9.14 -5.34
N ALA A 54 11.86 9.72 -6.52
CA ALA A 54 11.56 11.15 -6.62
C ALA A 54 10.28 11.56 -5.85
N GLN A 55 9.38 10.60 -5.58
CA GLN A 55 8.09 10.86 -4.94
C GLN A 55 8.17 11.04 -3.43
N TYR A 56 9.30 10.76 -2.76
CA TYR A 56 9.45 11.09 -1.33
C TYR A 56 9.12 12.57 -1.05
N ALA A 57 9.49 13.46 -1.98
CA ALA A 57 9.29 14.90 -1.87
C ALA A 57 7.97 15.40 -2.46
N TYR A 58 7.19 14.55 -3.13
CA TYR A 58 5.92 14.94 -3.73
C TYR A 58 4.97 15.45 -2.65
N ILE A 59 4.31 16.58 -2.91
CA ILE A 59 3.24 17.13 -2.07
C ILE A 59 2.39 18.13 -2.86
N GLU A 60 1.10 17.85 -2.97
CA GLU A 60 0.13 18.69 -3.67
C GLU A 60 -1.26 18.53 -3.07
N ASP A 61 -2.07 19.58 -3.09
CA ASP A 61 -3.52 19.44 -2.90
C ASP A 61 -4.15 19.37 -4.30
N ILE A 62 -4.47 18.15 -4.71
CA ILE A 62 -5.02 17.82 -6.03
C ILE A 62 -6.53 18.11 -6.14
N LYS A 63 -7.12 18.74 -5.12
CA LYS A 63 -8.52 19.19 -5.09
C LYS A 63 -9.56 18.07 -5.12
N ASP A 64 -9.19 16.88 -4.64
CA ASP A 64 -10.06 15.71 -4.46
C ASP A 64 -10.79 15.69 -3.10
N GLY A 65 -10.50 16.68 -2.24
CA GLY A 65 -11.09 16.81 -0.90
C GLY A 65 -10.30 16.12 0.21
N ARG A 66 -9.17 15.47 -0.09
CA ARG A 66 -8.28 14.82 0.88
C ARG A 66 -7.18 15.75 1.44
N GLY A 67 -7.18 17.01 0.99
CA GLY A 67 -6.19 18.02 1.37
C GLY A 67 -4.86 17.76 0.67
N TYR A 68 -3.75 17.93 1.39
CA TYR A 68 -2.45 17.56 0.84
C TYR A 68 -2.35 16.05 0.65
N THR A 69 -1.95 15.64 -0.56
CA THR A 69 -1.53 14.30 -0.97
C THR A 69 -0.02 14.33 -1.18
N ALA A 70 0.73 13.42 -0.55
CA ALA A 70 2.19 13.52 -0.50
C ALA A 70 2.90 12.16 -0.38
N GLY A 71 4.18 12.12 -0.76
CA GLY A 71 5.03 10.94 -0.59
C GLY A 71 4.76 9.80 -1.56
N LEU A 72 5.39 8.65 -1.29
CA LEU A 72 5.49 7.49 -2.20
C LEU A 72 4.16 6.93 -2.73
N VAL A 73 3.10 6.98 -1.93
CA VAL A 73 1.78 6.39 -2.24
C VAL A 73 0.64 7.39 -2.07
N GLY A 74 0.96 8.69 -2.00
CA GLY A 74 -0.05 9.74 -1.84
C GLY A 74 -0.73 9.74 -0.46
N PHE A 75 0.04 9.71 0.62
CA PHE A 75 -0.47 9.92 1.98
C PHE A 75 -1.27 11.22 2.06
N THR A 76 -2.43 11.24 2.73
CA THR A 76 -3.30 12.42 2.72
C THR A 76 -3.46 13.07 4.09
N SER A 77 -3.55 14.41 4.12
CA SER A 77 -3.70 15.16 5.38
C SER A 77 -5.07 15.00 6.04
N ALA A 78 -6.09 14.62 5.25
CA ALA A 78 -7.45 14.39 5.73
C ALA A 78 -7.65 12.96 6.25
N ASP A 79 -6.82 12.01 5.82
CA ASP A 79 -6.84 10.63 6.29
C ASP A 79 -5.79 10.39 7.39
N ASP A 80 -5.87 9.24 8.06
CA ASP A 80 -4.99 8.92 9.20
C ASP A 80 -3.54 8.59 8.78
N ASP A 81 -3.28 8.35 7.50
CA ASP A 81 -2.01 7.83 6.99
C ASP A 81 -0.87 8.87 7.04
N MET A 82 -1.09 10.13 6.64
CA MET A 82 -0.09 11.20 6.76
C MET A 82 0.21 11.52 8.23
N LEU A 83 -0.82 11.52 9.09
CA LEU A 83 -0.63 11.69 10.52
C LEU A 83 0.22 10.56 11.11
N ALA A 84 -0.07 9.31 10.76
CA ALA A 84 0.70 8.15 11.20
C ALA A 84 2.16 8.25 10.75
N LEU A 85 2.41 8.63 9.49
CA LEU A 85 3.75 8.85 8.94
C LEU A 85 4.52 9.93 9.71
N VAL A 86 3.93 11.12 9.89
CA VAL A 86 4.63 12.23 10.57
C VAL A 86 4.87 11.90 12.05
N THR A 87 3.95 11.15 12.69
CA THR A 87 4.12 10.66 14.07
C THR A 87 5.24 9.63 14.18
N LEU A 88 5.33 8.72 13.20
CA LEU A 88 6.41 7.73 13.13
C LEU A 88 7.77 8.43 12.94
N TYR A 89 7.84 9.40 12.04
CA TYR A 89 9.04 10.21 11.81
C TYR A 89 9.45 10.97 13.08
N ASP A 90 8.52 11.64 13.77
CA ASP A 90 8.81 12.33 15.03
C ASP A 90 9.19 11.40 16.18
N THR A 91 8.70 10.16 16.17
CA THR A 91 9.15 9.16 17.15
C THR A 91 10.60 8.73 16.91
N ALA A 92 10.99 8.57 15.64
CA ALA A 92 12.34 8.19 15.25
C ALA A 92 13.34 9.35 15.39
N GLU A 93 12.90 10.57 15.08
CA GLU A 93 13.68 11.79 15.17
C GLU A 93 12.87 12.93 15.80
N PRO A 94 12.84 13.00 17.14
CA PRO A 94 12.06 14.01 17.85
C PRO A 94 12.51 15.44 17.55
N GLY A 95 11.56 16.31 17.23
CA GLY A 95 11.83 17.72 16.96
C GLY A 95 12.33 18.01 15.54
N ASN A 96 12.13 17.07 14.61
CA ASN A 96 12.32 17.31 13.19
C ASN A 96 11.42 18.44 12.64
N VAL A 97 11.64 18.82 11.38
CA VAL A 97 10.95 19.96 10.76
C VAL A 97 9.43 19.80 10.69
N LEU A 98 8.92 18.55 10.69
CA LEU A 98 7.50 18.24 10.59
C LEU A 98 6.79 18.09 11.96
N SER A 99 7.51 17.92 13.06
CA SER A 99 6.95 17.69 14.40
C SER A 99 5.88 18.71 14.82
N LYS A 100 6.09 19.98 14.44
CA LYS A 100 5.18 21.09 14.76
C LYS A 100 3.80 20.98 14.10
N TYR A 101 3.64 20.14 13.07
CA TYR A 101 2.37 19.97 12.35
C TYR A 101 1.49 18.85 12.92
N ILE A 102 2.00 18.00 13.82
CA ILE A 102 1.25 16.87 14.40
C ILE A 102 -0.11 17.30 14.99
N PRO A 103 -0.23 18.40 15.76
CA PRO A 103 -1.53 18.83 16.28
C PRO A 103 -2.52 19.22 15.17
N ALA A 104 -2.05 19.84 14.09
CA ALA A 104 -2.88 20.23 12.95
C ALA A 104 -3.34 18.98 12.18
N LEU A 105 -2.42 18.07 11.85
CA LEU A 105 -2.73 16.79 11.20
C LEU A 105 -3.71 15.95 12.02
N THR A 106 -3.55 15.91 13.35
CA THR A 106 -4.48 15.23 14.27
C THR A 106 -5.89 15.82 14.19
N PHE A 107 -6.00 17.15 14.09
CA PHE A 107 -7.29 17.80 13.95
C PHE A 107 -7.93 17.48 12.59
N LEU A 108 -7.15 17.54 11.51
CA LEU A 108 -7.65 17.32 10.14
C LEU A 108 -8.12 15.88 9.94
N SER A 109 -7.31 14.89 10.35
CA SER A 109 -7.67 13.48 10.16
C SER A 109 -8.91 13.10 10.97
N LYS A 110 -9.00 13.53 12.25
CA LYS A 110 -10.17 13.29 13.10
C LYS A 110 -11.49 13.83 12.50
N HIS A 111 -11.41 14.88 11.69
CA HIS A 111 -12.59 15.48 11.05
C HIS A 111 -12.71 15.14 9.56
N ASN A 112 -11.84 14.28 9.03
CA ASN A 112 -11.77 13.95 7.60
C ASN A 112 -11.78 15.20 6.71
N SER A 113 -10.96 16.20 7.09
CA SER A 113 -11.02 17.54 6.52
C SER A 113 -9.85 17.81 5.59
N GLY A 114 -10.13 18.09 4.31
CA GLY A 114 -9.13 18.58 3.34
C GLY A 114 -8.72 20.04 3.53
N SER A 115 -8.88 20.62 4.74
CA SER A 115 -8.44 21.98 5.05
C SER A 115 -6.93 22.04 5.26
N HIS A 116 -6.30 23.19 4.98
CA HIS A 116 -4.87 23.41 5.25
C HIS A 116 -4.61 24.13 6.58
N GLN A 117 -5.64 24.24 7.44
CA GLN A 117 -5.54 24.98 8.69
C GLN A 117 -4.42 24.42 9.59
N GLY A 118 -3.44 25.26 9.92
CA GLY A 118 -2.29 24.88 10.74
C GLY A 118 -1.14 24.23 9.97
N LEU A 119 -1.31 23.97 8.67
CA LEU A 119 -0.25 23.49 7.77
C LEU A 119 0.36 24.65 6.97
N ASP A 120 -0.49 25.47 6.35
CA ASP A 120 -0.04 26.56 5.49
C ASP A 120 0.59 27.73 6.27
N PRO A 121 1.53 28.47 5.66
CA PRO A 121 2.00 28.35 4.27
C PRO A 121 3.28 27.50 4.11
N THR A 122 3.78 26.88 5.18
CA THR A 122 5.15 26.34 5.23
C THR A 122 5.22 24.82 5.04
N PHE A 123 4.12 24.10 5.25
CA PHE A 123 4.10 22.64 5.26
C PHE A 123 4.71 22.01 4.00
N LYS A 124 4.37 22.49 2.80
CA LYS A 124 4.95 21.97 1.55
C LYS A 124 6.48 22.07 1.51
N LYS A 125 7.03 23.21 1.93
CA LYS A 125 8.48 23.45 1.94
C LYS A 125 9.17 22.55 2.97
N ASP A 126 8.56 22.42 4.14
CA ASP A 126 9.09 21.61 5.23
C ASP A 126 9.00 20.12 4.89
N TRP A 127 7.96 19.67 4.17
CA TRP A 127 7.87 18.32 3.61
C TRP A 127 9.02 18.03 2.65
N ILE A 128 9.26 18.92 1.67
CA ILE A 128 10.37 18.78 0.72
C ILE A 128 11.73 18.76 1.45
N THR A 129 11.86 19.55 2.53
CA THR A 129 13.07 19.55 3.36
C THR A 129 13.24 18.21 4.07
N ALA A 130 12.18 17.70 4.69
CA ALA A 130 12.19 16.38 5.34
C ALA A 130 12.45 15.25 4.36
N ALA A 131 11.99 15.34 3.11
CA ALA A 131 12.19 14.30 2.08
C ALA A 131 13.65 14.04 1.71
N ALA A 132 14.56 14.96 2.04
CA ALA A 132 16.00 14.76 1.92
C ALA A 132 16.60 13.97 3.11
N ASP A 133 15.86 13.81 4.20
CA ASP A 133 16.28 13.09 5.39
C ASP A 133 16.07 11.57 5.22
N PRO A 134 17.13 10.75 5.36
CA PRO A 134 17.01 9.30 5.32
C PRO A 134 16.05 8.73 6.38
N VAL A 135 15.87 9.39 7.52
CA VAL A 135 14.93 8.95 8.56
C VAL A 135 13.49 9.15 8.10
N PHE A 136 13.18 10.27 7.42
CA PHE A 136 11.84 10.47 6.87
C PHE A 136 11.57 9.55 5.67
N GLN A 137 12.58 9.28 4.83
CA GLN A 137 12.48 8.28 3.76
C GLN A 137 12.15 6.88 4.34
N ALA A 138 12.87 6.47 5.39
CA ALA A 138 12.60 5.22 6.08
C ALA A 138 11.19 5.17 6.72
N ALA A 139 10.72 6.30 7.27
CA ALA A 139 9.37 6.40 7.80
C ALA A 139 8.30 6.26 6.70
N GLN A 140 8.53 6.85 5.51
CA GLN A 140 7.66 6.64 4.35
C GLN A 140 7.65 5.18 3.90
N ASP A 141 8.82 4.55 3.79
CA ASP A 141 8.95 3.13 3.43
C ASP A 141 8.20 2.23 4.42
N GLN A 142 8.37 2.48 5.72
CA GLN A 142 7.69 1.73 6.77
C GLN A 142 6.17 1.93 6.70
N THR A 143 5.69 3.15 6.52
CA THR A 143 4.25 3.44 6.44
C THR A 143 3.63 2.77 5.21
N LEU A 144 4.29 2.86 4.04
CA LEU A 144 3.91 2.16 2.82
C LEU A 144 3.80 0.65 3.07
N ASN A 145 4.80 0.08 3.75
CA ASN A 145 4.85 -1.35 4.04
C ASN A 145 3.70 -1.78 4.95
N GLU A 146 3.49 -1.07 6.06
CA GLU A 146 2.53 -1.45 7.08
C GLU A 146 1.07 -1.28 6.63
N GLN A 147 0.79 -0.22 5.87
CA GLN A 147 -0.58 0.14 5.51
C GLN A 147 -1.03 -0.40 4.15
N TYR A 148 -0.10 -0.61 3.21
CA TYR A 148 -0.44 -0.97 1.82
C TYR A 148 0.19 -2.31 1.40
N PHE A 149 1.52 -2.40 1.39
CA PHE A 149 2.22 -3.53 0.78
C PHE A 149 2.02 -4.85 1.55
N ASN A 150 2.28 -4.87 2.86
CA ASN A 150 2.19 -6.09 3.65
C ASN A 150 0.74 -6.60 3.76
N PRO A 151 -0.29 -5.76 3.97
CA PRO A 151 -1.68 -6.20 3.92
C PRO A 151 -2.07 -6.78 2.55
N ALA A 152 -1.68 -6.13 1.45
CA ALA A 152 -1.96 -6.62 0.10
C ALA A 152 -1.32 -7.98 -0.16
N LEU A 153 -0.02 -8.13 0.17
CA LEU A 153 0.72 -9.37 0.01
C LEU A 153 0.15 -10.49 0.87
N SER A 154 -0.20 -10.20 2.12
CA SER A 154 -0.83 -11.17 3.03
C SER A 154 -2.17 -11.67 2.48
N GLN A 155 -2.99 -10.77 1.93
CA GLN A 155 -4.28 -11.13 1.37
C GLN A 155 -4.15 -11.90 0.05
N ALA A 156 -3.21 -11.51 -0.81
CA ALA A 156 -2.91 -12.22 -2.05
C ALA A 156 -2.39 -13.65 -1.78
N THR A 157 -1.51 -13.79 -0.79
CA THR A 157 -1.01 -15.10 -0.33
C THR A 157 -2.14 -15.96 0.22
N THR A 158 -3.05 -15.39 1.01
CA THR A 158 -4.24 -16.10 1.51
C THR A 158 -5.15 -16.59 0.38
N ASP A 159 -5.23 -15.84 -0.72
CA ASP A 159 -5.98 -16.22 -1.91
C ASP A 159 -5.21 -17.18 -2.83
N GLY A 160 -3.94 -17.47 -2.54
CA GLY A 160 -3.09 -18.36 -3.32
C GLY A 160 -2.62 -17.74 -4.63
N LEU A 161 -2.47 -16.42 -4.68
CA LEU A 161 -2.02 -15.70 -5.87
C LEU A 161 -0.49 -15.70 -6.01
N GLY A 162 -0.02 -15.86 -7.25
CA GLY A 162 1.36 -15.65 -7.65
C GLY A 162 1.74 -14.17 -7.72
N ILE A 163 2.94 -13.88 -8.20
CA ILE A 163 3.57 -12.54 -8.12
C ILE A 163 2.75 -11.48 -8.85
N LEU A 164 2.23 -11.75 -10.04
CA LEU A 164 1.36 -10.81 -10.76
C LEU A 164 0.09 -10.51 -9.97
N GLY A 165 -0.54 -11.52 -9.36
CA GLY A 165 -1.73 -11.32 -8.54
C GLY A 165 -1.44 -10.53 -7.26
N GLN A 166 -0.27 -10.74 -6.65
CA GLN A 166 0.21 -9.93 -5.52
C GLN A 166 0.40 -8.47 -5.93
N PHE A 167 1.00 -8.21 -7.10
CA PHE A 167 1.14 -6.86 -7.64
C PHE A 167 -0.22 -6.21 -7.90
N ILE A 168 -1.15 -6.90 -8.55
CA ILE A 168 -2.50 -6.40 -8.82
C ILE A 168 -3.22 -6.01 -7.51
N TYR A 169 -3.05 -6.80 -6.44
CA TYR A 169 -3.59 -6.46 -5.13
C TYR A 169 -2.90 -5.24 -4.53
N TYR A 170 -1.57 -5.18 -4.56
CA TYR A 170 -0.83 -4.05 -4.04
C TYR A 170 -1.23 -2.74 -4.73
N ASP A 171 -1.29 -2.74 -6.05
CA ASP A 171 -1.72 -1.59 -6.85
C ASP A 171 -3.15 -1.15 -6.53
N ALA A 172 -4.06 -2.11 -6.27
CA ALA A 172 -5.41 -1.80 -5.83
C ALA A 172 -5.47 -1.25 -4.39
N TYR A 173 -4.60 -1.70 -3.49
CA TYR A 173 -4.47 -1.12 -2.15
C TYR A 173 -3.97 0.33 -2.20
N VAL A 174 -3.01 0.64 -3.07
CA VAL A 174 -2.50 2.01 -3.25
C VAL A 174 -3.64 2.95 -3.68
N MET A 175 -4.38 2.60 -4.72
CA MET A 175 -5.41 3.48 -5.26
C MET A 175 -6.71 3.52 -4.44
N HIS A 176 -7.16 2.37 -3.91
CA HIS A 176 -8.50 2.26 -3.29
C HIS A 176 -8.45 2.17 -1.77
N GLY A 177 -7.25 2.10 -1.18
CA GLY A 177 -7.05 1.94 0.24
C GLY A 177 -7.52 0.59 0.80
N PRO A 178 -7.17 0.30 2.07
CA PRO A 178 -7.67 -0.86 2.78
C PRO A 178 -9.17 -0.72 3.12
N GLY A 179 -9.77 -1.81 3.59
CA GLY A 179 -11.13 -1.81 4.14
C GLY A 179 -12.12 -2.68 3.36
N ASN A 180 -13.39 -2.63 3.77
CA ASN A 180 -14.48 -3.46 3.22
C ASN A 180 -15.62 -2.63 2.59
N GLY A 181 -15.43 -1.32 2.47
CA GLY A 181 -16.37 -0.43 1.79
C GLY A 181 -16.45 -0.73 0.30
N THR A 182 -17.53 -0.31 -0.36
CA THR A 182 -17.79 -0.61 -1.78
C THR A 182 -16.75 -0.01 -2.74
N HIS A 183 -16.05 1.03 -2.30
CA HIS A 183 -14.99 1.72 -3.05
C HIS A 183 -13.56 1.31 -2.61
N SER A 184 -13.44 0.43 -1.61
CA SER A 184 -12.15 -0.01 -1.09
C SER A 184 -11.69 -1.34 -1.69
N PHE A 185 -10.43 -1.72 -1.46
CA PHE A 185 -9.89 -3.01 -1.87
C PHE A 185 -10.81 -4.20 -1.53
N GLY A 186 -11.33 -4.29 -0.30
CA GLY A 186 -12.18 -5.42 0.11
C GLY A 186 -13.51 -5.46 -0.63
N GLY A 187 -14.05 -4.31 -1.06
CA GLY A 187 -15.22 -4.22 -1.92
C GLY A 187 -14.95 -4.80 -3.32
N ILE A 188 -13.82 -4.43 -3.92
CA ILE A 188 -13.36 -4.96 -5.22
C ILE A 188 -13.16 -6.48 -5.13
N ARG A 189 -12.43 -6.95 -4.12
CA ARG A 189 -12.20 -8.38 -3.88
C ARG A 189 -13.51 -9.15 -3.72
N LYS A 190 -14.46 -8.60 -2.95
CA LYS A 190 -15.79 -9.21 -2.78
C LYS A 190 -16.55 -9.32 -4.10
N ALA A 191 -16.48 -8.31 -4.96
CA ALA A 191 -17.10 -8.34 -6.29
C ALA A 191 -16.42 -9.38 -7.21
N ALA A 192 -15.09 -9.52 -7.14
CA ALA A 192 -14.35 -10.55 -7.87
C ALA A 192 -14.76 -11.97 -7.44
N LEU A 193 -14.85 -12.21 -6.13
CA LEU A 193 -15.24 -13.50 -5.54
C LEU A 193 -16.67 -13.94 -5.89
N ALA A 194 -17.54 -13.00 -6.25
CA ALA A 194 -18.87 -13.34 -6.75
C ALA A 194 -18.85 -13.97 -8.16
N ASN A 195 -17.74 -13.80 -8.89
CA ASN A 195 -17.61 -14.21 -10.30
C ASN A 195 -16.57 -15.33 -10.51
N ALA A 196 -15.55 -15.42 -9.66
CA ALA A 196 -14.51 -16.44 -9.75
C ALA A 196 -13.98 -16.86 -8.37
N LYS A 197 -13.68 -18.16 -8.22
CA LYS A 197 -12.99 -18.69 -7.03
C LYS A 197 -11.52 -18.32 -7.08
N THR A 198 -10.91 -18.05 -5.93
CA THR A 198 -9.46 -17.87 -5.83
C THR A 198 -8.74 -19.21 -6.01
N PRO A 199 -7.43 -19.21 -6.34
CA PRO A 199 -6.61 -20.42 -6.32
C PRO A 199 -6.69 -21.22 -5.00
N ALA A 200 -6.68 -20.53 -3.85
CA ALA A 200 -6.84 -21.18 -2.55
C ALA A 200 -8.20 -21.89 -2.38
N GLN A 201 -9.22 -21.51 -3.16
CA GLN A 201 -10.53 -22.16 -3.22
C GLN A 201 -10.65 -23.19 -4.38
N GLY A 202 -9.53 -23.51 -5.03
CA GLY A 202 -9.45 -24.42 -6.18
C GLY A 202 -9.86 -23.81 -7.52
N GLY A 203 -9.86 -22.48 -7.62
CA GLY A 203 -10.06 -21.75 -8.87
C GLY A 203 -8.79 -21.64 -9.72
N ASP A 204 -8.95 -21.29 -10.99
CA ASP A 204 -7.84 -20.91 -11.87
C ASP A 204 -7.42 -19.46 -11.60
N GLU A 205 -6.12 -19.22 -11.46
CA GLU A 205 -5.58 -17.89 -11.13
C GLU A 205 -5.91 -16.85 -12.21
N THR A 206 -5.75 -17.21 -13.48
CA THR A 206 -6.01 -16.27 -14.58
C THR A 206 -7.48 -15.88 -14.64
N THR A 207 -8.38 -16.83 -14.38
CA THR A 207 -9.82 -16.60 -14.28
C THR A 207 -10.14 -15.65 -13.13
N TYR A 208 -9.53 -15.88 -11.95
CA TYR A 208 -9.72 -15.01 -10.80
C TYR A 208 -9.20 -13.60 -11.03
N LEU A 209 -7.99 -13.44 -11.56
CA LEU A 209 -7.39 -12.14 -11.82
C LEU A 209 -8.17 -11.35 -12.87
N ASN A 210 -8.72 -11.99 -13.91
CA ASN A 210 -9.61 -11.31 -14.84
C ASN A 210 -10.87 -10.77 -14.13
N ALA A 211 -11.51 -11.57 -13.28
CA ALA A 211 -12.68 -11.14 -12.51
C ALA A 211 -12.34 -9.98 -11.55
N PHE A 212 -11.15 -10.00 -10.94
CA PHE A 212 -10.67 -8.92 -10.09
C PHE A 212 -10.43 -7.62 -10.87
N LEU A 213 -9.73 -7.69 -11.99
CA LEU A 213 -9.46 -6.54 -12.86
C LEU A 213 -10.76 -6.00 -13.50
N ASP A 214 -11.75 -6.85 -13.78
CA ASP A 214 -13.09 -6.42 -14.24
C ASP A 214 -13.80 -5.60 -13.16
N ALA A 215 -13.82 -6.12 -11.93
CA ALA A 215 -14.45 -5.46 -10.78
C ALA A 215 -13.78 -4.10 -10.49
N ARG A 216 -12.44 -4.07 -10.47
CA ARG A 216 -11.66 -2.86 -10.22
C ARG A 216 -11.89 -1.81 -11.31
N ARG A 217 -11.78 -2.20 -12.58
CA ARG A 217 -12.00 -1.31 -13.71
C ARG A 217 -13.42 -0.72 -13.70
N ALA A 218 -14.43 -1.54 -13.39
CA ALA A 218 -15.82 -1.08 -13.30
C ALA A 218 -16.06 -0.09 -12.14
N LEU A 219 -15.27 -0.16 -11.07
CA LEU A 219 -15.27 0.82 -10.00
C LEU A 219 -14.61 2.12 -10.45
N MET A 220 -13.38 2.05 -10.96
CA MET A 220 -12.61 3.23 -11.41
C MET A 220 -13.39 4.07 -12.44
N LEU A 221 -14.09 3.44 -13.38
CA LEU A 221 -14.92 4.17 -14.36
C LEU A 221 -16.07 4.98 -13.75
N LYS A 222 -16.46 4.71 -12.50
CA LYS A 222 -17.50 5.46 -11.77
C LYS A 222 -16.92 6.56 -10.89
N GLU A 223 -15.62 6.56 -10.67
CA GLU A 223 -14.90 7.50 -9.81
C GLU A 223 -14.33 8.62 -10.69
N PRO A 224 -14.81 9.87 -10.56
CA PRO A 224 -14.34 10.98 -11.39
C PRO A 224 -12.82 11.15 -11.38
N ASP A 225 -12.18 10.86 -10.24
CA ASP A 225 -10.73 11.03 -10.03
C ASP A 225 -9.90 9.87 -10.60
N HIS A 226 -10.50 8.71 -10.87
CA HIS A 226 -9.78 7.49 -11.30
C HIS A 226 -10.15 7.01 -12.71
N LYS A 227 -11.27 7.48 -13.27
CA LYS A 227 -11.81 7.00 -14.56
C LYS A 227 -10.85 7.17 -15.74
N ASP A 228 -9.93 8.12 -15.66
CA ASP A 228 -8.98 8.44 -16.74
C ASP A 228 -7.65 7.68 -16.60
N ASN A 229 -7.46 6.89 -15.53
CA ASN A 229 -6.26 6.07 -15.26
C ASN A 229 -6.53 4.56 -15.33
N VAL A 230 -7.60 4.14 -16.03
CA VAL A 230 -7.96 2.71 -16.21
C VAL A 230 -7.00 1.95 -17.12
N ASP A 231 -6.12 2.65 -17.83
CA ASP A 231 -5.05 2.09 -18.64
C ASP A 231 -3.96 1.37 -17.81
N ARG A 232 -3.76 1.75 -16.53
CA ARG A 232 -2.99 0.94 -15.56
C ARG A 232 -3.49 -0.52 -15.46
N ILE A 233 -4.79 -0.72 -15.70
CA ILE A 233 -5.38 -2.05 -15.80
C ILE A 233 -5.27 -2.55 -17.24
N ASP A 234 -5.75 -1.76 -18.21
CA ASP A 234 -6.02 -2.24 -19.56
C ASP A 234 -4.75 -2.53 -20.38
N THR A 235 -3.71 -1.71 -20.23
CA THR A 235 -2.47 -1.75 -21.02
C THR A 235 -1.22 -2.10 -20.22
N GLU A 236 -1.35 -2.31 -18.91
CA GLU A 236 -0.29 -2.85 -18.03
C GLU A 236 -0.70 -4.20 -17.43
N GLN A 237 -1.53 -4.23 -16.39
CA GLN A 237 -1.85 -5.47 -15.65
C GLN A 237 -2.50 -6.54 -16.53
N ARG A 238 -3.47 -6.16 -17.37
CA ARG A 238 -4.09 -7.08 -18.34
C ARG A 238 -3.11 -7.50 -19.44
N ALA A 239 -2.16 -6.66 -19.81
CA ALA A 239 -1.15 -7.03 -20.80
C ALA A 239 -0.25 -8.14 -20.26
N PHE A 240 0.23 -8.02 -19.01
CA PHE A 240 1.01 -9.07 -18.35
C PHE A 240 0.21 -10.36 -18.16
N LEU A 241 -1.05 -10.25 -17.75
CA LEU A 241 -1.93 -11.41 -17.58
C LEU A 241 -2.19 -12.13 -18.91
N LYS A 242 -2.49 -11.40 -19.99
CA LYS A 242 -2.68 -11.97 -21.34
C LYS A 242 -1.41 -12.63 -21.88
N ALA A 243 -0.24 -12.11 -21.53
CA ALA A 243 1.04 -12.71 -21.88
C ALA A 243 1.34 -13.99 -21.07
N GLY A 244 0.52 -14.33 -20.07
CA GLY A 244 0.77 -15.44 -19.16
C GLY A 244 1.94 -15.20 -18.20
N ASN A 245 2.38 -13.95 -18.04
CA ASN A 245 3.50 -13.59 -17.19
C ASN A 245 3.07 -13.48 -15.71
N LEU A 246 2.58 -14.59 -15.15
CA LEU A 246 2.10 -14.65 -13.76
C LEU A 246 3.22 -14.41 -12.74
N ASN A 247 4.48 -14.57 -13.15
CA ASN A 247 5.64 -14.35 -12.30
C ASN A 247 6.19 -12.93 -12.38
N LEU A 248 5.66 -12.07 -13.26
CA LEU A 248 6.14 -10.70 -13.48
C LEU A 248 7.64 -10.66 -13.87
N ASP A 249 8.04 -11.59 -14.74
CA ASP A 249 9.43 -11.72 -15.22
C ASP A 249 9.76 -10.69 -16.28
N THR A 250 10.99 -10.17 -16.22
CA THR A 250 11.49 -9.23 -17.22
C THR A 250 11.92 -9.97 -18.50
N PRO A 251 11.88 -9.33 -19.68
CA PRO A 251 11.52 -7.92 -19.91
C PRO A 251 10.02 -7.64 -19.77
N LEU A 252 9.68 -6.55 -19.08
CA LEU A 252 8.32 -6.01 -18.99
C LEU A 252 8.17 -4.82 -19.94
N ARG A 253 7.02 -4.71 -20.61
CA ARG A 253 6.66 -3.59 -21.48
C ARG A 253 5.18 -3.28 -21.32
N TRP A 254 4.84 -2.02 -21.15
CA TRP A 254 3.47 -1.56 -20.98
C TRP A 254 3.33 -0.09 -21.36
N THR A 255 2.08 0.35 -21.47
CA THR A 255 1.75 1.76 -21.64
C THR A 255 0.80 2.21 -20.55
N VAL A 256 0.99 3.41 -20.03
CA VAL A 256 0.09 4.06 -19.05
C VAL A 256 0.28 5.57 -19.10
N ASN A 257 -0.79 6.34 -18.97
CA ASN A 257 -0.83 7.80 -19.10
C ASN A 257 -0.12 8.30 -20.37
N GLU A 258 -0.37 7.65 -21.51
CA GLU A 258 0.30 7.90 -22.81
C GLU A 258 1.83 7.62 -22.83
N GLY A 259 2.44 7.23 -21.71
CA GLY A 259 3.83 6.80 -21.63
C GLY A 259 4.04 5.37 -22.14
N ASP A 260 5.22 5.11 -22.70
CA ASP A 260 5.70 3.78 -23.09
C ASP A 260 6.88 3.42 -22.17
N PHE A 261 6.73 2.35 -21.40
CA PHE A 261 7.66 1.96 -20.34
C PHE A 261 8.20 0.56 -20.58
N SER A 262 9.43 0.34 -20.11
CA SER A 262 10.03 -0.99 -20.12
C SER A 262 11.00 -1.20 -18.97
N ILE A 263 10.97 -2.40 -18.39
CA ILE A 263 11.99 -2.90 -17.46
C ILE A 263 12.69 -4.07 -18.16
N PRO A 264 14.00 -3.99 -18.41
CA PRO A 264 14.74 -4.98 -19.21
C PRO A 264 14.88 -6.35 -18.54
#